data_AF-A0A7R9BYD5-F1
#
_entry.id   AF-A0A7R9BYD5-F1
#
_cell.length_a   1.000
_cell.length_b   1.000
_cell.length_c   1.000
_cell.angle_alpha   90.00
_cell.angle_beta   90.00
_cell.angle_gamma   90.00
#
_symmetry.space_group_name_H-M   'P 1'
#
loop_
_entity.id
_entity.type
_entity.pdbx_description
1 polymer ?
#
loop_
_entity_poly.entity_id
_entity_poly.type
_entity_poly.pdbx_seq_one_letter_code
_entity_poly.pdbx_strand_id
1 'polypeptide(L)'
;MSLIKTLIVNVGDNHDGLLYRLSKGDTLRLKKGSTLYGVPNAVITTNHPEEGVEFHRHQFRELEWTIPKDESGCGLIMADHFVDLPIRSSEFVEGSLFCAVMSLIKTLIVNVGDNHDGLLYRLSKGDTLRLKKGSTLYGVPNAVITTNHPEEGVEFHRHQFRELEWTIPKDESGCGLIMADHFVDLPIRSSGSFRFNVVVSGKTELTGDFVVDPRFTMGASGEPLSLDGIECVTVLPKSLGLLNEWEGRLRVLKETGYNMIHFTPVQELGASMSSYSLRNQHKLNHMFGSKHTMADLAKLIKKMETQWKARHYFL
;
A
#
# COMPACT_ATOMS: atom_id res chain seq x y z
N MET A 1 14.40 -18.04 34.02
CA MET A 1 14.36 -19.03 32.92
C MET A 1 14.22 -18.24 31.63
N SER A 2 15.13 -18.44 30.67
CA SER A 2 14.99 -17.88 29.32
C SER A 2 13.78 -18.55 28.65
N LEU A 3 12.80 -17.76 28.21
CA LEU A 3 11.65 -18.27 27.47
C LEU A 3 11.86 -18.05 25.98
N ILE A 4 11.67 -19.10 25.19
CA ILE A 4 11.58 -18.99 23.74
C ILE A 4 10.12 -18.71 23.39
N LYS A 5 9.83 -17.52 22.89
CA LYS A 5 8.51 -17.14 22.40
C LYS A 5 8.52 -17.25 20.88
N THR A 6 7.60 -18.03 20.32
CA THR A 6 7.54 -18.24 18.86
C THR A 6 6.47 -17.37 18.25
N LEU A 7 6.84 -16.60 17.23
CA LEU A 7 5.94 -15.83 16.38
C LEU A 7 5.95 -16.46 14.99
N ILE A 8 4.76 -16.78 14.47
CA ILE A 8 4.60 -17.25 13.10
C ILE A 8 4.40 -16.03 12.23
N VAL A 9 5.28 -15.83 11.26
CA VAL A 9 5.26 -14.67 10.35
C VAL A 9 4.63 -15.09 9.03
N ASN A 10 3.58 -14.41 8.61
CA ASN A 10 2.96 -14.59 7.30
C ASN A 10 3.23 -13.39 6.39
N VAL A 11 3.05 -13.60 5.08
CA VAL A 11 3.07 -12.53 4.08
C VAL A 11 1.99 -11.50 4.40
N GLY A 12 2.39 -10.25 4.67
CA GLY A 12 1.48 -9.15 4.96
C GLY A 12 1.20 -8.88 6.44
N ASP A 13 1.82 -9.64 7.35
CA ASP A 13 1.75 -9.32 8.77
C ASP A 13 2.52 -8.02 9.03
N ASN A 14 1.79 -6.92 9.25
CA ASN A 14 2.36 -5.73 9.87
C ASN A 14 2.18 -5.84 11.39
N HIS A 15 3.29 -6.03 12.09
CA HIS A 15 3.29 -6.06 13.56
C HIS A 15 3.58 -4.69 14.19
N ASP A 16 3.49 -3.60 13.41
CA ASP A 16 3.50 -2.24 13.95
C ASP A 16 2.42 -2.07 15.03
N GLY A 17 2.85 -1.77 16.27
CA GLY A 17 1.96 -1.59 17.41
C GLY A 17 1.54 -2.87 18.16
N LEU A 18 1.94 -4.06 17.70
CA LEU A 18 1.78 -5.29 18.48
C LEU A 18 2.85 -5.33 19.59
N LEU A 19 2.46 -4.92 20.79
CA LEU A 19 3.28 -4.97 22.00
C LEU A 19 3.50 -6.41 22.47
N TYR A 20 4.57 -7.05 21.99
CA TYR A 20 5.06 -8.28 22.60
C TYR A 20 5.77 -7.93 23.91
N ARG A 21 5.21 -8.37 25.05
CA ARG A 21 5.87 -8.25 26.35
C ARG A 21 7.04 -9.25 26.40
N LEU A 22 8.21 -8.82 25.93
CA LEU A 22 9.46 -9.58 25.96
C LEU A 22 10.32 -9.07 27.12
N SER A 23 10.88 -9.99 27.90
CA SER A 23 11.77 -9.67 29.01
C SER A 23 13.22 -9.86 28.60
N LYS A 24 14.14 -9.08 29.20
CA LYS A 24 15.58 -9.27 29.02
C LYS A 24 15.97 -10.72 29.36
N GLY A 25 16.54 -11.43 28.39
CA GLY A 25 16.87 -12.86 28.48
C GLY A 25 15.90 -13.80 27.75
N ASP A 26 14.77 -13.30 27.24
CA ASP A 26 13.88 -14.05 26.34
C ASP A 26 14.50 -14.16 24.94
N THR A 27 14.09 -15.18 24.19
CA THR A 27 14.41 -15.30 22.75
C THR A 27 13.11 -15.27 21.96
N LEU A 28 13.00 -14.36 21.00
CA LEU A 28 11.90 -14.33 20.04
C LEU A 28 12.28 -15.19 18.82
N ARG A 29 11.59 -16.31 18.63
CA ARG A 29 11.74 -17.19 17.46
C ARG A 29 10.72 -16.81 16.40
N LEU A 30 11.15 -16.32 15.26
CA LEU A 30 10.30 -16.05 14.10
C LEU A 30 10.27 -17.31 13.23
N LYS A 31 9.11 -17.92 13.03
CA LYS A 31 8.92 -19.07 12.13
C LYS A 31 8.20 -18.65 10.86
N LYS A 32 8.56 -19.24 9.72
CA LYS A 32 7.77 -19.07 8.48
C LYS A 32 6.36 -19.63 8.68
N GLY A 33 5.35 -18.79 8.45
CA GLY A 33 3.97 -19.22 8.29
C GLY A 33 3.70 -19.79 6.91
N SER A 34 2.53 -20.42 6.74
CA SER A 34 2.14 -21.14 5.52
C SER A 34 2.24 -20.31 4.24
N THR A 35 2.09 -18.99 4.34
CA THR A 35 2.14 -18.05 3.22
C THR A 35 3.56 -17.66 2.78
N LEU A 36 4.59 -17.90 3.60
CA LEU A 36 6.00 -17.65 3.28
C LEU A 36 6.69 -18.86 2.62
N TYR A 37 6.06 -20.04 2.63
CA TYR A 37 6.57 -21.21 1.93
C TYR A 37 6.40 -21.02 0.42
N GLY A 38 7.52 -21.05 -0.32
CA GLY A 38 7.54 -20.85 -1.77
C GLY A 38 7.78 -19.42 -2.24
N VAL A 39 8.00 -18.46 -1.34
CA VAL A 39 8.46 -17.10 -1.69
C VAL A 39 10.00 -17.08 -1.73
N PRO A 40 10.65 -17.07 -2.91
CA PRO A 40 12.10 -16.94 -2.99
C PRO A 40 12.51 -15.55 -2.48
N ASN A 41 13.60 -15.49 -1.70
CA ASN A 41 14.18 -14.25 -1.15
C ASN A 41 13.31 -13.46 -0.16
N ALA A 42 12.42 -14.11 0.60
CA ALA A 42 11.75 -13.44 1.72
C ALA A 42 12.78 -13.01 2.79
N VAL A 43 12.84 -11.72 3.12
CA VAL A 43 13.75 -11.16 4.14
C VAL A 43 12.91 -10.60 5.30
N ILE A 44 13.39 -10.80 6.53
CA ILE A 44 12.83 -10.14 7.72
C ILE A 44 13.74 -8.98 8.07
N THR A 45 13.15 -7.82 8.36
CA THR A 45 13.91 -6.67 8.87
C THR A 45 13.48 -6.29 10.28
N THR A 46 14.45 -5.88 11.11
CA THR A 46 14.21 -5.46 12.49
C THR A 46 15.12 -4.28 12.86
N ASN A 47 14.65 -3.41 13.74
CA ASN A 47 15.45 -2.37 14.38
C ASN A 47 16.01 -2.77 15.75
N HIS A 48 15.85 -4.04 16.15
CA HIS A 48 16.47 -4.55 17.37
C HIS A 48 18.00 -4.58 17.20
N PRO A 49 18.78 -4.02 18.15
CA PRO A 49 20.22 -3.88 17.98
C PRO A 49 20.96 -5.22 18.02
N GLU A 50 22.19 -5.22 17.53
CA GLU A 50 23.17 -6.30 17.66
C GLU A 50 23.87 -6.25 19.01
N GLU A 51 24.58 -7.32 19.36
CA GLU A 51 25.33 -7.36 20.61
C GLU A 51 26.40 -6.26 20.62
N GLY A 52 26.30 -5.34 21.59
CA GLY A 52 27.23 -4.21 21.72
C GLY A 52 26.89 -2.97 20.88
N VAL A 53 25.75 -2.95 20.18
CA VAL A 53 25.29 -1.81 19.37
C VAL A 53 24.18 -1.04 20.10
N GLU A 54 24.22 0.29 20.06
CA GLU A 54 23.19 1.16 20.64
C GLU A 54 21.88 1.10 19.82
N PHE A 55 20.73 1.20 20.48
CA PHE A 55 19.44 1.15 19.80
C PHE A 55 19.17 2.46 19.05
N HIS A 56 18.88 2.34 17.74
CA HIS A 56 18.43 3.45 16.91
C HIS A 56 17.09 3.11 16.26
N ARG A 57 16.04 3.86 16.61
CA ARG A 57 14.66 3.63 16.16
C ARG A 57 14.49 3.49 14.64
N HIS A 58 15.32 4.20 13.88
CA HIS A 58 15.25 4.30 12.42
C HIS A 58 16.32 3.47 11.68
N GLN A 59 17.08 2.63 12.39
CA GLN A 59 18.10 1.77 11.78
C GLN A 59 17.59 0.34 11.77
N PHE A 60 17.33 -0.19 10.57
CA PHE A 60 16.87 -1.56 10.36
C PHE A 60 18.00 -2.42 9.80
N ARG A 61 18.03 -3.69 10.20
CA ARG A 61 18.89 -4.72 9.62
C ARG A 61 18.07 -5.89 9.11
N GLU A 62 18.64 -6.60 8.16
CA GLU A 62 18.08 -7.84 7.63
C GLU A 62 18.47 -9.03 8.51
N LEU A 63 17.54 -9.97 8.68
CA LEU A 63 17.78 -11.23 9.38
C LEU A 63 17.80 -12.37 8.37
N GLU A 64 18.82 -13.22 8.47
CA GLU A 64 18.96 -14.41 7.63
C GLU A 64 18.20 -15.61 8.22
N TRP A 65 17.46 -16.31 7.37
CA TRP A 65 16.75 -17.52 7.78
C TRP A 65 17.72 -18.65 8.13
N THR A 66 17.54 -19.24 9.31
CA THR A 66 18.23 -20.48 9.67
C THR A 66 17.45 -21.67 9.13
N ILE A 67 18.12 -22.49 8.31
CA ILE A 67 17.57 -23.74 7.75
C ILE A 67 18.09 -24.89 8.61
N PRO A 68 17.21 -25.67 9.26
CA PRO A 68 17.63 -26.88 9.98
C PRO A 68 18.28 -27.86 9.01
N LYS A 69 19.51 -28.29 9.31
CA LYS A 69 20.23 -29.34 8.59
C LYS A 69 20.04 -30.67 9.29
N ASP A 70 19.92 -31.75 8.54
CA ASP A 70 19.94 -33.10 9.09
C ASP A 70 21.36 -33.55 9.49
N GLU A 71 21.50 -34.75 10.06
CA GLU A 71 22.79 -35.36 10.45
C GLU A 71 23.75 -35.56 9.26
N SER A 72 23.25 -35.45 8.02
CA SER A 72 24.04 -35.53 6.78
C SER A 72 24.45 -34.17 6.21
N GLY A 73 24.07 -33.07 6.87
CA GLY A 73 24.40 -31.70 6.46
C GLY A 73 23.53 -31.14 5.33
N CYS A 74 22.52 -31.89 4.88
CA CYS A 74 21.57 -31.44 3.85
C CYS A 74 20.45 -30.60 4.51
N GLY A 75 20.09 -29.49 3.87
CA GLY A 75 18.98 -28.65 4.34
C GLY A 75 17.66 -29.40 4.17
N LEU A 76 16.89 -29.54 5.25
CA LEU A 76 15.60 -30.21 5.21
C LEU A 76 14.58 -29.31 4.51
N ILE A 77 14.16 -29.68 3.29
CA ILE A 77 13.21 -28.92 2.46
C ILE A 77 11.86 -28.72 3.18
N MET A 78 11.50 -29.64 4.08
CA MET A 78 10.26 -29.65 4.85
C MET A 78 10.41 -29.13 6.29
N ALA A 79 11.59 -28.63 6.69
CA ALA A 79 11.78 -28.14 8.05
C ALA A 79 11.32 -26.69 8.22
N ASP A 80 10.75 -26.39 9.40
CA ASP A 80 10.38 -25.04 9.83
C ASP A 80 11.59 -24.12 9.74
N HIS A 81 11.61 -23.23 8.75
CA HIS A 81 12.62 -22.17 8.69
C HIS A 81 12.35 -21.19 9.81
N PHE A 82 13.38 -20.84 10.58
CA PHE A 82 13.23 -19.93 11.70
C PHE A 82 14.40 -18.93 11.83
N VAL A 83 14.16 -17.88 12.61
CA VAL A 83 15.17 -16.91 13.03
C VAL A 83 15.03 -16.71 14.53
N ASP A 84 16.11 -16.84 15.28
CA ASP A 84 16.13 -16.58 16.72
C ASP A 84 16.72 -15.20 17.01
N LEU A 85 15.92 -14.34 17.65
CA LEU A 85 16.29 -13.00 18.06
C LEU A 85 16.38 -12.94 19.60
N PRO A 86 17.59 -12.97 20.19
CA PRO A 86 17.76 -12.86 21.64
C PRO A 86 17.51 -11.42 22.13
N ILE A 87 16.62 -11.26 23.10
CA ILE A 87 16.22 -9.96 23.67
C ILE A 87 17.16 -9.59 24.82
N ARG A 88 17.97 -8.56 24.63
CA ARG A 88 19.09 -8.24 25.53
C ARG A 88 19.01 -6.87 26.22
N SER A 89 18.12 -5.98 25.79
CA SER A 89 17.82 -4.72 26.49
C SER A 89 16.54 -4.83 27.34
N SER A 90 16.52 -4.17 28.49
CA SER A 90 15.36 -4.07 29.41
C SER A 90 14.53 -2.80 29.17
N GLU A 91 14.92 -1.99 28.20
CA GLU A 91 14.11 -0.88 27.74
C GLU A 91 12.94 -1.45 26.96
N PHE A 92 11.73 -0.92 27.18
CA PHE A 92 10.57 -1.26 26.39
C PHE A 92 10.90 -1.03 24.91
N VAL A 93 11.27 -2.11 24.21
CA VAL A 93 11.54 -2.05 22.78
C VAL A 93 10.17 -2.01 22.11
N GLU A 94 9.69 -0.81 21.79
CA GLU A 94 8.76 -0.61 20.66
C GLU A 94 9.52 -0.98 19.38
N GLY A 95 9.80 -2.27 19.23
CA GLY A 95 10.51 -2.84 18.11
C GLY A 95 9.52 -3.14 17.01
N SER A 96 9.47 -2.27 16.01
CA SER A 96 8.76 -2.52 14.76
C SER A 96 9.47 -3.63 14.00
N LEU A 97 8.85 -4.81 13.90
CA LEU A 97 9.25 -5.85 12.95
C LEU A 97 8.62 -5.53 11.60
N PHE A 98 9.46 -5.19 10.62
CA PHE A 98 9.03 -5.01 9.24
C PHE A 98 9.31 -6.30 8.47
N CYS A 99 8.28 -7.08 8.19
CA CYS A 99 8.33 -8.06 7.12
C CYS A 99 7.97 -7.35 5.81
N ALA A 100 9.01 -6.89 5.08
CA ALA A 100 8.82 -6.31 3.76
C ALA A 100 8.61 -7.44 2.75
N VAL A 101 7.37 -7.91 2.57
CA VAL A 101 7.03 -8.66 1.36
C VAL A 101 6.56 -7.67 0.29
N MET A 102 7.30 -7.65 -0.81
CA MET A 102 7.12 -6.71 -1.93
C MET A 102 5.84 -6.89 -2.76
N SER A 103 4.88 -7.75 -2.40
CA SER A 103 3.58 -7.86 -3.08
C SER A 103 2.64 -8.81 -2.33
N LEU A 104 1.44 -8.35 -1.94
CA LEU A 104 0.38 -9.19 -1.40
C LEU A 104 -0.46 -9.79 -2.52
N ILE A 105 -0.71 -11.11 -2.50
CA ILE A 105 -1.64 -11.75 -3.44
C ILE A 105 -3.03 -11.78 -2.83
N LYS A 106 -3.96 -10.97 -3.36
CA LYS A 106 -5.38 -10.95 -2.98
C LYS A 106 -6.16 -11.78 -3.97
N THR A 107 -6.79 -12.86 -3.51
CA THR A 107 -7.51 -13.78 -4.39
C THR A 107 -9.01 -13.47 -4.38
N LEU A 108 -9.59 -13.34 -5.57
CA LEU A 108 -11.03 -13.26 -5.80
C LEU A 108 -11.46 -14.44 -6.66
N ILE A 109 -12.42 -15.21 -6.17
CA ILE A 109 -13.03 -16.32 -6.91
C ILE A 109 -14.20 -15.73 -7.71
N VAL A 110 -14.23 -15.98 -9.01
CA VAL A 110 -15.27 -15.48 -9.92
C VAL A 110 -16.20 -16.61 -10.36
N ASN A 111 -17.52 -16.41 -10.25
CA ASN A 111 -18.53 -17.32 -10.78
C ASN A 111 -19.42 -16.64 -11.83
N VAL A 112 -20.05 -17.45 -12.69
CA VAL A 112 -21.08 -16.97 -13.62
C VAL A 112 -22.31 -16.56 -12.83
N GLY A 113 -22.81 -15.34 -13.07
CA GLY A 113 -24.01 -14.82 -12.40
C GLY A 113 -23.77 -14.28 -10.99
N ASP A 114 -22.51 -14.19 -10.53
CA ASP A 114 -22.18 -13.42 -9.33
C ASP A 114 -22.60 -11.97 -9.55
N ASN A 115 -23.28 -11.38 -8.57
CA ASN A 115 -23.60 -9.96 -8.61
C ASN A 115 -22.60 -9.21 -7.73
N HIS A 116 -21.60 -8.59 -8.36
CA HIS A 116 -20.67 -7.68 -7.68
C HIS A 116 -21.12 -6.22 -7.73
N ASP A 117 -22.33 -5.93 -8.24
CA ASP A 117 -22.86 -4.57 -8.20
C ASP A 117 -23.02 -4.11 -6.74
N GLY A 118 -22.24 -3.09 -6.37
CA GLY A 118 -22.19 -2.54 -5.02
C GLY A 118 -21.08 -3.10 -4.12
N LEU A 119 -20.31 -4.10 -4.58
CA LEU A 119 -19.10 -4.55 -3.88
C LEU A 119 -17.89 -3.76 -4.37
N LEU A 120 -17.24 -3.04 -3.45
CA LEU A 120 -16.04 -2.28 -3.74
C LEU A 120 -14.81 -3.03 -3.23
N TYR A 121 -14.03 -3.62 -4.13
CA TYR A 121 -12.77 -4.25 -3.76
C TYR A 121 -11.68 -3.19 -3.59
N ARG A 122 -10.98 -3.22 -2.45
CA ARG A 122 -9.92 -2.27 -2.12
C ARG A 122 -8.54 -2.94 -2.15
N LEU A 123 -7.68 -2.43 -3.03
CA LEU A 123 -6.34 -2.92 -3.26
C LEU A 123 -5.31 -1.82 -2.98
N SER A 124 -4.08 -2.22 -2.68
CA SER A 124 -2.97 -1.29 -2.54
C SER A 124 -2.05 -1.40 -3.75
N LYS A 125 -1.44 -0.29 -4.16
CA LYS A 125 -0.38 -0.35 -5.19
C LYS A 125 0.70 -1.33 -4.75
N GLY A 126 1.15 -2.23 -5.63
CA GLY A 126 2.08 -3.31 -5.34
C GLY A 126 1.41 -4.65 -4.99
N ASP A 127 0.10 -4.68 -4.74
CA ASP A 127 -0.65 -5.93 -4.60
C ASP A 127 -0.74 -6.65 -5.96
N THR A 128 -1.03 -7.95 -5.93
CA THR A 128 -1.42 -8.74 -7.09
C THR A 128 -2.85 -9.24 -6.86
N LEU A 129 -3.77 -8.87 -7.74
CA LEU A 129 -5.14 -9.39 -7.73
C LEU A 129 -5.16 -10.71 -8.49
N ARG A 130 -5.37 -11.81 -7.78
CA ARG A 130 -5.53 -13.15 -8.36
C ARG A 130 -7.00 -13.44 -8.61
N LEU A 131 -7.42 -13.49 -9.87
CA LEU A 131 -8.77 -13.88 -10.26
C LEU A 131 -8.78 -15.40 -10.52
N LYS A 132 -9.47 -16.16 -9.69
CA LYS A 132 -9.53 -17.62 -9.75
C LYS A 132 -10.88 -18.10 -10.30
N LYS A 133 -10.89 -19.10 -11.18
CA LYS A 133 -12.15 -19.71 -11.64
C LYS A 133 -12.91 -20.35 -10.48
N GLY A 134 -14.15 -19.92 -10.28
CA GLY A 134 -15.11 -20.59 -9.41
C GLY A 134 -15.74 -21.81 -10.07
N SER A 135 -16.49 -22.59 -9.29
CA SER A 135 -17.07 -23.88 -9.68
C SER A 135 -17.93 -23.81 -10.96
N THR A 136 -18.64 -22.69 -11.15
CA THR A 136 -19.55 -22.47 -12.28
C THR A 136 -18.85 -22.14 -13.61
N LEU A 137 -17.58 -21.73 -13.57
CA LEU A 137 -16.77 -21.46 -14.76
C LEU A 137 -16.00 -22.69 -15.24
N TYR A 138 -15.97 -23.78 -14.46
CA TYR A 138 -15.38 -25.04 -14.90
C TYR A 138 -16.30 -25.71 -15.94
N GLY A 139 -15.72 -26.09 -17.08
CA GLY A 139 -16.48 -26.69 -18.20
C GLY A 139 -17.13 -25.67 -19.15
N VAL A 140 -17.02 -24.37 -18.88
CA VAL A 140 -17.47 -23.31 -19.79
C VAL A 140 -16.34 -23.01 -20.80
N PRO A 141 -16.52 -23.33 -22.10
CA PRO A 141 -15.51 -23.02 -23.11
C PRO A 141 -15.45 -21.49 -23.35
N ASN A 142 -14.26 -20.97 -23.58
CA ASN A 142 -14.01 -19.58 -23.99
C ASN A 142 -14.42 -18.50 -22.97
N ALA A 143 -14.27 -18.76 -21.66
CA ALA A 143 -14.32 -17.69 -20.66
C ALA A 143 -13.04 -16.85 -20.72
N VAL A 144 -13.16 -15.54 -20.90
CA VAL A 144 -12.06 -14.57 -20.94
C VAL A 144 -12.27 -13.50 -19.88
N ILE A 145 -11.20 -13.11 -19.18
CA ILE A 145 -11.24 -11.96 -18.28
C ILE A 145 -10.75 -10.74 -19.05
N THR A 146 -11.49 -9.65 -18.96
CA THR A 146 -11.08 -8.34 -19.48
C THR A 146 -10.88 -7.36 -18.33
N THR A 147 -9.92 -6.45 -18.43
CA THR A 147 -9.69 -5.39 -17.44
C THR A 147 -9.29 -4.08 -18.12
N ASN A 148 -9.66 -2.94 -17.54
CA ASN A 148 -9.15 -1.64 -17.95
C ASN A 148 -7.96 -1.17 -17.10
N HIS A 149 -7.45 -2.00 -16.17
CA HIS A 149 -6.21 -1.68 -15.46
C HIS A 149 -5.03 -1.70 -16.46
N PRO A 150 -4.27 -0.60 -16.56
CA PRO A 150 -3.25 -0.46 -17.59
C PRO A 150 -2.09 -1.41 -17.35
N GLU A 151 -1.38 -1.68 -18.44
CA GLU A 151 -0.11 -2.39 -18.43
C GLU A 151 1.02 -1.47 -17.96
N GLU A 152 2.20 -2.02 -17.65
CA GLU A 152 3.31 -1.20 -17.17
C GLU A 152 3.76 -0.18 -18.24
N GLY A 153 3.76 1.10 -17.87
CA GLY A 153 4.14 2.19 -18.77
C GLY A 153 3.03 2.66 -19.73
N VAL A 154 1.84 2.07 -19.69
CA VAL A 154 0.70 2.45 -20.55
C VAL A 154 -0.19 3.45 -19.82
N GLU A 155 -0.68 4.45 -20.55
CA GLU A 155 -1.63 5.43 -20.03
C GLU A 155 -3.01 4.79 -19.79
N PHE A 156 -3.68 5.19 -18.72
CA PHE A 156 -5.00 4.66 -18.40
C PHE A 156 -6.09 5.28 -19.28
N HIS A 157 -6.83 4.44 -20.00
CA HIS A 157 -8.04 4.83 -20.73
C HIS A 157 -9.25 4.03 -20.23
N ARG A 158 -10.22 4.74 -19.64
CA ARG A 158 -11.40 4.13 -18.97
C ARG A 158 -12.17 3.11 -19.81
N HIS A 159 -12.27 3.36 -21.12
CA HIS A 159 -13.05 2.55 -22.07
C HIS A 159 -12.22 1.50 -22.83
N GLN A 160 -10.91 1.44 -22.57
CA GLN A 160 -10.03 0.46 -23.19
C GLN A 160 -9.87 -0.73 -22.25
N PHE A 161 -10.30 -1.90 -22.72
CA PHE A 161 -10.16 -3.15 -22.01
C PHE A 161 -9.13 -4.03 -22.71
N ARG A 162 -8.28 -4.70 -21.94
CA ARG A 162 -7.38 -5.75 -22.42
C ARG A 162 -7.83 -7.10 -21.89
N GLU A 163 -7.60 -8.14 -22.66
CA GLU A 163 -7.85 -9.52 -22.27
C GLU A 163 -6.69 -10.05 -21.43
N LEU A 164 -7.01 -10.83 -20.41
CA LEU A 164 -6.05 -11.53 -19.57
C LEU A 164 -6.14 -13.03 -19.85
N GLU A 165 -4.97 -13.65 -20.01
CA GLU A 165 -4.87 -15.07 -20.28
C GLU A 165 -4.88 -15.89 -18.99
N TRP A 166 -5.67 -16.97 -18.98
CA TRP A 166 -5.71 -17.90 -17.86
C TRP A 166 -4.38 -18.63 -17.71
N THR A 167 -3.80 -18.55 -16.52
CA THR A 167 -2.66 -19.37 -16.13
C THR A 167 -3.18 -20.73 -15.66
N ILE A 168 -2.66 -21.79 -16.29
CA ILE A 168 -2.97 -23.18 -15.97
C ILE A 168 -1.74 -23.78 -15.27
N PRO A 169 -1.85 -24.21 -14.01
CA PRO A 169 -0.77 -24.94 -13.36
C PRO A 169 -0.40 -26.18 -14.17
N LYS A 170 0.87 -26.32 -14.52
CA LYS A 170 1.41 -27.50 -15.21
C LYS A 170 2.01 -28.45 -14.17
N ASP A 171 1.88 -29.74 -14.41
CA ASP A 171 2.59 -30.77 -13.64
C ASP A 171 4.08 -30.86 -14.05
N GLU A 172 4.87 -31.70 -13.37
CA GLU A 172 6.27 -31.99 -13.72
C GLU A 172 6.42 -32.57 -15.15
N SER A 173 5.33 -33.13 -15.70
CA SER A 173 5.21 -33.64 -17.07
C SER A 173 4.95 -32.55 -18.12
N GLY A 174 4.77 -31.28 -17.71
CA GLY A 174 4.42 -30.16 -18.59
C GLY A 174 2.98 -30.19 -19.13
N CYS A 175 2.16 -31.15 -18.68
CA CYS A 175 0.74 -31.24 -19.01
C CYS A 175 -0.07 -30.33 -18.07
N GLY A 176 -0.95 -29.52 -18.66
CA GLY A 176 -1.86 -28.70 -17.87
C GLY A 176 -2.79 -29.59 -17.06
N LEU A 177 -2.81 -29.42 -15.74
CA LEU A 177 -3.70 -30.17 -14.87
C LEU A 177 -5.12 -29.64 -15.07
N ILE A 178 -5.98 -30.41 -15.77
CA ILE A 178 -7.37 -30.04 -16.07
C ILE A 178 -8.19 -29.77 -14.79
N MET A 179 -7.79 -30.39 -13.67
CA MET A 179 -8.40 -30.25 -12.35
C MET A 179 -7.72 -29.20 -11.46
N ALA A 180 -6.69 -28.50 -11.95
CA ALA A 180 -6.03 -27.47 -11.18
C ALA A 180 -6.77 -26.14 -11.26
N ASP A 181 -6.57 -25.33 -10.22
CA ASP A 181 -7.16 -24.02 -10.13
C ASP A 181 -6.63 -23.10 -11.22
N HIS A 182 -7.45 -22.82 -12.23
CA HIS A 182 -7.15 -21.80 -13.22
C HIS A 182 -7.24 -20.42 -12.58
N PHE A 183 -6.18 -19.62 -12.74
CA PHE A 183 -6.15 -18.26 -12.19
C PHE A 183 -5.51 -17.26 -13.16
N VAL A 184 -5.74 -15.98 -12.91
CA VAL A 184 -5.09 -14.86 -13.59
C VAL A 184 -4.51 -13.96 -12.53
N ASP A 185 -3.23 -13.63 -12.65
CA ASP A 185 -2.56 -12.67 -11.78
C ASP A 185 -2.51 -11.30 -12.44
N LEU A 186 -3.18 -10.32 -11.83
CA LEU A 186 -3.18 -8.94 -12.25
C LEU A 186 -2.32 -8.11 -11.27
N PRO A 187 -1.07 -7.78 -11.61
CA PRO A 187 -0.23 -6.94 -10.77
C PRO A 187 -0.74 -5.50 -10.76
N ILE A 188 -0.99 -4.96 -9.57
CA ILE A 188 -1.54 -3.63 -9.34
C ILE A 188 -0.41 -2.61 -9.27
N ARG A 189 -0.25 -1.83 -10.33
CA ARG A 189 0.89 -0.88 -10.46
C ARG A 189 0.48 0.58 -10.35
N SER A 190 -0.78 0.88 -10.60
CA SER A 190 -1.30 2.25 -10.66
C SER A 190 -2.46 2.40 -9.68
N SER A 191 -2.47 3.50 -8.93
CA SER A 191 -3.61 3.88 -8.09
C SER A 191 -4.73 4.45 -8.95
N GLY A 192 -5.98 4.15 -8.63
CA GLY A 192 -7.13 4.55 -9.43
C GLY A 192 -8.34 3.67 -9.20
N SER A 193 -9.35 3.85 -10.04
CA SER A 193 -10.55 3.01 -10.08
C SER A 193 -10.56 2.25 -11.39
N PHE A 194 -10.69 0.93 -11.29
CA PHE A 194 -10.59 0.01 -12.41
C PHE A 194 -11.74 -0.99 -12.37
N ARG A 195 -11.99 -1.59 -13.53
CA ARG A 195 -13.06 -2.54 -13.77
C ARG A 195 -12.50 -3.78 -14.42
N PHE A 196 -12.98 -4.94 -14.00
CA PHE A 196 -12.81 -6.19 -14.72
C PHE A 196 -14.16 -6.77 -15.12
N ASN A 197 -14.18 -7.50 -16.23
CA ASN A 197 -15.36 -8.25 -16.66
C ASN A 197 -14.97 -9.68 -17.01
N VAL A 198 -15.90 -10.62 -16.79
CA VAL A 198 -15.79 -11.98 -17.32
C VAL A 198 -16.74 -12.12 -18.49
N VAL A 199 -16.17 -12.40 -19.65
CA VAL A 199 -16.89 -12.58 -20.90
C VAL A 199 -16.90 -14.07 -21.25
N VAL A 200 -18.09 -14.62 -21.46
CA VAL A 200 -18.29 -16.01 -21.87
C VAL A 200 -18.99 -16.02 -23.22
N SER A 201 -18.39 -16.62 -24.24
CA SER A 201 -18.99 -16.73 -25.58
C SER A 201 -19.47 -15.37 -26.15
N GLY A 202 -18.73 -14.29 -25.88
CA GLY A 202 -19.04 -12.95 -26.35
C GLY A 202 -20.08 -12.18 -25.52
N LYS A 203 -20.61 -12.77 -24.43
CA LYS A 203 -21.53 -12.11 -23.50
C LYS A 203 -20.84 -11.84 -22.16
N THR A 204 -20.99 -10.62 -21.65
CA THR A 204 -20.52 -10.27 -20.29
C THR A 204 -21.43 -10.93 -19.27
N GLU A 205 -20.87 -11.86 -18.49
CA GLU A 205 -21.58 -12.60 -17.45
C GLU A 205 -21.28 -12.05 -16.05
N LEU A 206 -20.17 -11.33 -15.90
CA LEU A 206 -19.74 -10.72 -14.63
C LEU A 206 -19.06 -9.39 -14.90
N THR A 207 -19.38 -8.39 -14.07
CA THR A 207 -18.64 -7.14 -13.98
C THR A 207 -18.30 -6.88 -12.52
N GLY A 208 -17.07 -6.45 -12.25
CA GLY A 208 -16.62 -6.06 -10.92
C GLY A 208 -15.73 -4.83 -10.95
N ASP A 209 -15.87 -3.99 -9.94
CA ASP A 209 -15.09 -2.77 -9.76
C ASP A 209 -14.13 -2.89 -8.59
N PHE A 210 -12.92 -2.37 -8.76
CA PHE A 210 -11.94 -2.28 -7.69
C PHE A 210 -11.25 -0.92 -7.67
N VAL A 211 -10.89 -0.49 -6.47
CA VAL A 211 -10.17 0.75 -6.23
C VAL A 211 -8.81 0.41 -5.66
N VAL A 212 -7.81 1.07 -6.21
CA VAL A 212 -6.43 0.97 -5.78
C VAL A 212 -6.07 2.25 -5.04
N ASP A 213 -5.85 2.14 -3.74
CA ASP A 213 -5.54 3.27 -2.89
C ASP A 213 -4.18 3.90 -3.28
N PRO A 214 -4.08 5.25 -3.28
CA PRO A 214 -2.82 5.92 -3.48
C PRO A 214 -1.89 5.69 -2.29
N ARG A 215 -0.58 5.63 -2.56
CA ARG A 215 0.45 5.64 -1.53
C ARG A 215 0.96 7.07 -1.37
N PHE A 216 0.74 7.65 -0.20
CA PHE A 216 1.29 8.96 0.14
C PHE A 216 2.66 8.81 0.79
N THR A 217 3.55 9.75 0.49
CA THR A 217 4.85 9.89 1.15
C THR A 217 5.01 11.29 1.72
N MET A 218 5.81 11.47 2.77
CA MET A 218 6.00 12.75 3.45
C MET A 218 7.47 13.06 3.67
N GLY A 219 7.78 14.36 3.72
CA GLY A 219 9.13 14.85 3.98
C GLY A 219 10.12 14.58 2.85
N ALA A 220 11.35 15.06 3.04
CA ALA A 220 12.44 14.85 2.08
C ALA A 220 12.92 13.39 2.01
N SER A 221 12.72 12.63 3.09
CA SER A 221 13.07 11.20 3.21
C SER A 221 12.05 10.27 2.54
N GLY A 222 10.87 10.76 2.15
CA GLY A 222 9.85 9.96 1.48
C GLY A 222 9.14 8.95 2.40
N GLU A 223 8.99 9.27 3.69
CA GLU A 223 8.35 8.42 4.69
C GLU A 223 6.89 8.09 4.28
N PRO A 224 6.44 6.83 4.33
CA PRO A 224 5.08 6.48 3.95
C PRO A 224 4.05 7.08 4.93
N LEU A 225 2.95 7.62 4.40
CA LEU A 225 1.77 8.05 5.15
C LEU A 225 0.64 7.06 4.89
N SER A 226 0.20 6.36 5.95
CA SER A 226 -1.01 5.55 5.90
C SER A 226 -2.25 6.42 5.69
N LEU A 227 -3.25 5.91 4.96
CA LEU A 227 -4.53 6.60 4.78
C LEU A 227 -5.26 6.82 6.11
N ASP A 228 -5.14 5.88 7.05
CA ASP A 228 -5.73 5.99 8.39
C ASP A 228 -4.98 6.98 9.29
N GLY A 229 -3.74 7.33 8.91
CA GLY A 229 -2.92 8.30 9.61
C GLY A 229 -3.13 9.74 9.14
N ILE A 230 -4.09 10.00 8.25
CA ILE A 230 -4.34 11.35 7.73
C ILE A 230 -5.04 12.20 8.80
N GLU A 231 -4.36 13.26 9.23
CA GLU A 231 -4.88 14.30 10.09
C GLU A 231 -5.06 15.58 9.26
N CYS A 232 -6.28 15.76 8.75
CA CYS A 232 -6.60 16.82 7.79
C CYS A 232 -7.35 17.99 8.43
N VAL A 233 -6.91 19.21 8.10
CA VAL A 233 -7.58 20.45 8.51
C VAL A 233 -8.00 21.25 7.29
N THR A 234 -9.23 21.77 7.33
CA THR A 234 -9.74 22.66 6.28
C THR A 234 -9.40 24.11 6.57
N VAL A 235 -8.86 24.81 5.57
CA VAL A 235 -8.51 26.23 5.65
C VAL A 235 -9.23 27.00 4.55
N LEU A 236 -9.73 28.18 4.91
CA LEU A 236 -10.29 29.16 3.99
C LEU A 236 -9.19 30.14 3.56
N PRO A 237 -8.64 30.06 2.33
CA PRO A 237 -7.60 30.97 1.85
C PRO A 237 -7.96 32.45 2.01
N LYS A 238 -9.23 32.79 1.78
CA LYS A 238 -9.76 34.15 1.94
C LYS A 238 -9.59 34.73 3.35
N SER A 239 -9.41 33.89 4.36
CA SER A 239 -9.19 34.28 5.77
C SER A 239 -7.70 34.31 6.15
N LEU A 240 -6.80 33.86 5.27
CA LEU A 240 -5.36 33.83 5.52
C LEU A 240 -4.66 35.15 5.17
N GLY A 241 -5.35 36.12 4.57
CA GLY A 241 -4.74 37.40 4.18
C GLY A 241 -3.82 37.26 2.97
N LEU A 242 -2.76 38.06 2.95
CA LEU A 242 -1.80 38.09 1.83
C LEU A 242 -0.94 36.83 1.82
N LEU A 243 -0.54 36.35 0.64
CA LEU A 243 0.17 35.07 0.49
C LEU A 243 1.48 34.99 1.29
N ASN A 244 2.18 36.11 1.44
CA ASN A 244 3.40 36.20 2.25
C ASN A 244 3.17 35.96 3.76
N GLU A 245 1.94 36.12 4.25
CA GLU A 245 1.58 35.87 5.65
C GLU A 245 1.17 34.41 5.90
N TRP A 246 0.82 33.67 4.84
CA TRP A 246 0.26 32.33 4.96
C TRP A 246 1.20 31.37 5.68
N GLU A 247 2.51 31.44 5.43
CA GLU A 247 3.46 30.58 6.11
C GLU A 247 3.41 30.76 7.64
N GLY A 248 3.35 32.00 8.11
CA GLY A 248 3.24 32.31 9.54
C GLY A 248 1.93 31.81 10.13
N ARG A 249 0.82 32.01 9.42
CA ARG A 249 -0.53 31.63 9.87
C ARG A 249 -0.76 30.12 9.84
N LEU A 250 -0.22 29.41 8.85
CA LEU A 250 -0.33 27.95 8.72
C LEU A 250 0.63 27.20 9.64
N ARG A 251 1.67 27.86 10.18
CA ARG A 251 2.64 27.24 11.08
C ARG A 251 1.99 26.55 12.28
N VAL A 252 0.92 27.13 12.83
CA VAL A 252 0.20 26.52 13.96
C VAL A 252 -0.24 25.09 13.63
N LEU A 253 -0.65 24.82 12.39
CA LEU A 253 -1.14 23.52 11.96
C LEU A 253 -0.04 22.45 12.02
N LYS A 254 1.18 22.82 11.58
CA LYS A 254 2.38 21.99 11.72
C LYS A 254 2.68 21.71 13.20
N GLU A 255 2.71 22.75 14.03
CA GLU A 255 3.07 22.61 15.46
C GLU A 255 2.01 21.81 16.24
N THR A 256 0.77 21.75 15.76
CA THR A 256 -0.30 20.93 16.33
C THR A 256 -0.36 19.50 15.80
N GLY A 257 0.47 19.12 14.82
CA GLY A 257 0.58 17.74 14.32
C GLY A 257 -0.19 17.41 13.04
N TYR A 258 -0.97 18.34 12.47
CA TYR A 258 -1.69 18.08 11.22
C TYR A 258 -0.73 17.77 10.07
N ASN A 259 -0.99 16.67 9.36
CA ASN A 259 -0.18 16.20 8.24
C ASN A 259 -0.86 16.39 6.87
N MET A 260 -2.07 16.93 6.81
CA MET A 260 -2.74 17.31 5.58
C MET A 260 -3.51 18.63 5.73
N ILE A 261 -3.39 19.51 4.74
CA ILE A 261 -4.16 20.76 4.66
C ILE A 261 -5.09 20.72 3.46
N HIS A 262 -6.39 20.78 3.74
CA HIS A 262 -7.41 20.99 2.72
C HIS A 262 -7.64 22.48 2.52
N PHE A 263 -7.29 23.00 1.35
CA PHE A 263 -7.60 24.37 0.95
C PHE A 263 -8.90 24.39 0.15
N THR A 264 -9.87 25.20 0.59
CA THR A 264 -10.96 25.62 -0.31
C THR A 264 -10.37 26.37 -1.52
N PRO A 265 -11.13 26.52 -2.62
CA PRO A 265 -10.57 27.05 -3.87
C PRO A 265 -9.81 28.38 -3.68
N VAL A 266 -8.58 28.40 -4.19
CA VAL A 266 -7.65 29.56 -4.15
C VAL A 266 -7.78 30.45 -5.39
N GLN A 267 -8.64 30.06 -6.32
CA GLN A 267 -8.83 30.71 -7.61
C GLN A 267 -9.61 32.02 -7.48
N GLU A 268 -9.60 32.84 -8.55
CA GLU A 268 -10.35 34.11 -8.60
C GLU A 268 -11.84 33.87 -8.34
N LEU A 269 -12.39 34.57 -7.35
CA LEU A 269 -13.78 34.42 -6.94
C LEU A 269 -14.73 35.30 -7.76
N GLY A 270 -15.99 34.86 -7.85
CA GLY A 270 -17.10 35.55 -8.47
C GLY A 270 -17.74 36.59 -7.55
N ALA A 271 -18.81 37.22 -8.05
CA ALA A 271 -19.42 38.39 -7.41
C ALA A 271 -19.91 38.15 -5.97
N SER A 272 -20.30 36.93 -5.61
CA SER A 272 -20.75 36.59 -4.26
C SER A 272 -19.62 36.48 -3.23
N MET A 273 -18.35 36.45 -3.69
CA MET A 273 -17.17 36.16 -2.85
C MET A 273 -17.28 34.86 -2.04
N SER A 274 -18.18 33.95 -2.44
CA SER A 274 -18.22 32.59 -1.94
C SER A 274 -17.00 31.83 -2.43
N SER A 275 -16.35 31.04 -1.56
CA SER A 275 -15.15 30.27 -1.91
C SER A 275 -15.39 29.26 -3.04
N TYR A 276 -16.64 28.90 -3.32
CA TYR A 276 -17.02 27.97 -4.38
C TYR A 276 -17.61 28.66 -5.62
N SER A 277 -17.75 29.99 -5.61
CA SER A 277 -18.15 30.76 -6.78
C SER A 277 -16.89 31.26 -7.46
N LEU A 278 -16.40 30.52 -8.45
CA LEU A 278 -15.18 30.88 -9.18
C LEU A 278 -15.51 31.74 -10.40
N ARG A 279 -14.78 32.84 -10.56
CA ARG A 279 -14.78 33.66 -11.78
C ARG A 279 -13.79 33.15 -12.81
N ASN A 280 -12.62 32.68 -12.36
CA ASN A 280 -11.58 32.15 -13.24
C ASN A 280 -10.77 31.06 -12.54
N GLN A 281 -10.95 29.81 -12.96
CA GLN A 281 -10.30 28.64 -12.37
C GLN A 281 -8.78 28.53 -12.66
N HIS A 282 -8.25 29.31 -13.59
CA HIS A 282 -6.83 29.29 -13.97
C HIS A 282 -6.00 30.39 -13.31
N LYS A 283 -6.65 31.31 -12.58
CA LYS A 283 -5.97 32.46 -11.95
C LYS A 283 -6.06 32.37 -10.44
N LEU A 284 -4.92 32.62 -9.78
CA LEU A 284 -4.89 32.80 -8.33
C LEU A 284 -5.71 34.04 -7.97
N ASN A 285 -6.45 33.98 -6.86
CA ASN A 285 -7.23 35.11 -6.41
C ASN A 285 -6.33 36.32 -6.09
N HIS A 286 -6.66 37.47 -6.68
CA HIS A 286 -5.91 38.73 -6.49
C HIS A 286 -5.88 39.23 -5.05
N MET A 287 -6.78 38.75 -4.19
CA MET A 287 -6.88 39.16 -2.79
C MET A 287 -5.71 38.67 -1.95
N PHE A 288 -4.97 37.68 -2.44
CA PHE A 288 -3.73 37.20 -1.81
C PHE A 288 -2.51 38.06 -2.17
N GLY A 289 -2.71 39.10 -3.00
CA GLY A 289 -1.71 40.05 -3.45
C GLY A 289 -1.59 40.03 -4.97
N SER A 290 -1.71 41.20 -5.60
CA SER A 290 -1.79 41.36 -7.06
C SER A 290 -0.56 40.90 -7.85
N LYS A 291 0.59 40.73 -7.17
CA LYS A 291 1.85 40.26 -7.76
C LYS A 291 2.07 38.75 -7.62
N HIS A 292 1.26 38.07 -6.81
CA HIS A 292 1.43 36.64 -6.56
C HIS A 292 0.77 35.79 -7.63
N THR A 293 1.40 34.66 -7.92
CA THR A 293 0.95 33.71 -8.94
C THR A 293 0.74 32.32 -8.34
N MET A 294 0.10 31.41 -9.09
CA MET A 294 0.03 30.00 -8.71
C MET A 294 1.43 29.38 -8.49
N ALA A 295 2.45 29.88 -9.18
CA ALA A 295 3.83 29.42 -8.99
C ALA A 295 4.38 29.81 -7.60
N ASP A 296 3.99 30.96 -7.06
CA ASP A 296 4.41 31.37 -5.71
C ASP A 296 3.72 30.54 -4.64
N LEU A 297 2.43 30.23 -4.83
CA LEU A 297 1.71 29.28 -3.99
C LEU A 297 2.37 27.88 -4.04
N ALA A 298 2.74 27.40 -5.23
CA ALA A 298 3.42 26.12 -5.39
C ALA A 298 4.75 26.04 -4.63
N LYS A 299 5.49 27.16 -4.51
CA LYS A 299 6.72 27.22 -3.68
C LYS A 299 6.41 27.02 -2.19
N LEU A 300 5.36 27.68 -1.68
CA LEU A 300 4.91 27.51 -0.29
C LEU A 300 4.49 26.06 -0.03
N ILE A 301 3.66 25.50 -0.90
CA ILE A 301 3.20 24.11 -0.80
C ILE A 301 4.37 23.12 -0.81
N LYS A 302 5.33 23.29 -1.74
CA LYS A 302 6.53 22.43 -1.78
C LYS A 302 7.35 22.54 -0.50
N LYS A 303 7.43 23.72 0.10
CA LYS A 303 8.08 23.92 1.41
C LYS A 303 7.35 23.15 2.51
N MET A 304 6.02 23.18 2.53
CA MET A 304 5.22 22.43 3.50
C MET A 304 5.43 20.91 3.35
N GLU A 305 5.39 20.38 2.12
CA GLU A 305 5.57 18.94 1.87
C GLU A 305 6.95 18.45 2.31
N THR A 306 8.00 19.23 2.01
CA THR A 306 9.39 18.84 2.27
C THR A 306 9.84 19.10 3.70
N GLN A 307 9.50 20.26 4.27
CA GLN A 307 10.00 20.69 5.58
C GLN A 307 9.03 20.42 6.72
N TRP A 308 7.72 20.45 6.47
CA TRP A 308 6.70 20.30 7.52
C TRP A 308 6.13 18.90 7.57
N LYS A 309 6.50 18.03 6.61
CA LYS A 309 5.89 16.70 6.43
C LYS A 309 4.36 16.77 6.28
N ALA A 310 3.86 17.87 5.69
CA ALA A 310 2.44 18.10 5.52
C ALA A 310 2.06 18.12 4.04
N ARG A 311 1.10 17.27 3.65
CA ARG A 311 0.50 17.25 2.31
C ARG A 311 -0.61 18.30 2.18
N HIS A 312 -1.08 18.49 0.97
CA HIS A 312 -2.15 19.43 0.68
C HIS A 312 -3.16 18.83 -0.30
N TYR A 313 -4.38 19.33 -0.27
CA TYR A 313 -5.40 19.06 -1.26
C TYR A 313 -6.20 20.35 -1.53
N PHE A 314 -6.33 20.72 -2.80
CA PHE A 314 -7.18 21.83 -3.24
C PHE A 314 -8.50 21.27 -3.76
N LEU A 315 -9.60 21.93 -3.40
CA LEU A 315 -10.91 21.68 -4.00
C LEU A 315 -11.10 22.47 -5.30
#